data_AF-A0A8R1XZM3-F1
#
_entry.id   AF-A0A8R1XZM3-F1
#
_cell.length_a   1.000
_cell.length_b   1.000
_cell.length_c   1.000
_cell.angle_alpha   90.00
_cell.angle_beta   90.00
_cell.angle_gamma   90.00
#
_symmetry.space_group_name_H-M   'P 1'
#
loop_
_entity.id
_entity.type
_entity.pdbx_description
1 polymer ?
#
loop_
_entity_poly.entity_id
_entity_poly.type
_entity_poly.pdbx_seq_one_letter_code
_entity_poly.pdbx_strand_id
1 'polypeptide(L)'
;MASEVLIKILRNIPRFTFDFQPAPKIFTLQFDSYYVQSLFVFVGIILLIGAALLLTITITWICQCCTRQNTNVKSRRRVRQLSLVLFIISIICFFCLGICLFGNEHVNRSIMNSITSAEDISRNLLLADSQSVSLNDYCLKTIKQIDTLSAAVESAAEKTTDLNRTALHEFITVLDSMSQKVDSLGMDLTLLRKVLSGNLFVERSSLYTQRIELERWVLCATLLSIMLIVLFAGVIAFCRQSRKGAVVFSGLGFAIFIVGWLLLTAIFPASVAFIDFCADGSHFIREHMSNETIELFEFYRKCNPATNYANLPSITNVDKINKQLSDIHEMSQKFDLRIKAIFNSSRESVEVASLKKGRDYSFCLLITYQFQLSEQVKTINDGMTVALKNIGALETTVACYTYHNDMLIMERSFCVDGIIGSSILFYCLILLEMFLFALLLIVSKSWHLFARLPSDYVEVDEEDPFFPRGNDSTIPVDIYGSHVLNPRTRFASSLDRTEQSTGTTSATCGLANGSINNHASASTALLNSNVESSTPPWHRGLASQPSASSAANAPPAVGTSSMMRTVYQANTDETAYQLRNYHEQFDV
;
A
#
# COMPACT_ATOMS: atom_id res chain seq x y z
N MET A 1 -12.05 6.72 19.85
CA MET A 1 -12.31 8.17 20.03
C MET A 1 -12.27 8.95 18.72
N ALA A 2 -11.11 9.20 18.09
CA ALA A 2 -11.04 10.05 16.88
C ALA A 2 -11.90 9.52 15.73
N SER A 3 -11.81 8.23 15.42
CA SER A 3 -12.67 7.53 14.45
C SER A 3 -14.16 7.68 14.77
N GLU A 4 -14.59 7.45 16.01
CA GLU A 4 -16.00 7.62 16.43
C GLU A 4 -16.53 9.05 16.24
N VAL A 5 -15.69 10.06 16.49
CA VAL A 5 -16.05 11.47 16.27
C VAL A 5 -16.21 11.74 14.77
N LEU A 6 -15.30 11.23 13.94
CA LEU A 6 -15.37 11.32 12.48
C LEU A 6 -16.62 10.62 11.92
N ILE A 7 -16.91 9.41 12.38
CA ILE A 7 -18.12 8.65 12.06
C ILE A 7 -19.38 9.46 12.43
N LYS A 8 -19.43 10.04 13.64
CA LYS A 8 -20.57 10.86 14.08
C LYS A 8 -20.74 12.12 13.22
N ILE A 9 -19.66 12.82 12.86
CA ILE A 9 -19.72 14.01 12.01
C ILE A 9 -20.23 13.65 10.60
N LEU A 10 -19.64 12.65 9.97
CA LEU A 10 -19.94 12.31 8.57
C LEU A 10 -21.29 11.56 8.42
N ARG A 11 -21.72 10.78 9.42
CA ARG A 11 -23.10 10.23 9.48
C ARG A 11 -24.17 11.26 9.86
N ASN A 12 -23.80 12.42 10.42
CA ASN A 12 -24.75 13.51 10.66
C ASN A 12 -25.08 14.32 9.40
N ILE A 13 -24.32 14.16 8.31
CA ILE A 13 -24.67 14.77 7.02
C ILE A 13 -26.04 14.23 6.57
N PRO A 14 -27.03 15.10 6.30
CA PRO A 14 -28.33 14.67 5.82
C PRO A 14 -28.22 14.09 4.41
N ARG A 15 -28.88 12.96 4.19
CA ARG A 15 -28.94 12.28 2.88
C ARG A 15 -30.27 12.55 2.25
N PHE A 16 -30.25 12.91 0.96
CA PHE A 16 -31.45 13.22 0.19
C PHE A 16 -31.50 12.34 -1.05
N THR A 17 -32.69 11.88 -1.42
CA THR A 17 -32.96 11.27 -2.73
C THR A 17 -33.02 12.33 -3.82
N PHE A 18 -33.19 11.93 -5.09
CA PHE A 18 -33.42 12.87 -6.18
C PHE A 18 -34.72 13.69 -5.99
N ASP A 19 -35.71 13.16 -5.27
CA ASP A 19 -36.96 13.85 -4.88
C ASP A 19 -36.78 14.78 -3.65
N PHE A 20 -35.54 15.03 -3.23
CA PHE A 20 -35.17 15.76 -2.01
C PHE A 20 -35.79 15.21 -0.72
N GLN A 21 -36.19 13.94 -0.70
CA GLN A 21 -36.69 13.27 0.51
C GLN A 21 -35.53 12.71 1.34
N PRO A 22 -35.64 12.66 2.69
CA PRO A 22 -34.62 12.03 3.53
C PRO A 22 -34.41 10.56 3.16
N ALA A 23 -33.20 10.21 2.73
CA ALA A 23 -32.84 8.84 2.38
C ALA A 23 -32.50 8.01 3.63
N PRO A 24 -32.82 6.71 3.68
CA PRO A 24 -32.44 5.82 4.79
C PRO A 24 -30.91 5.71 4.89
N LYS A 25 -30.41 5.61 6.12
CA LYS A 25 -28.96 5.50 6.41
C LYS A 25 -28.42 4.06 6.38
N ILE A 26 -29.22 3.11 5.89
CA ILE A 26 -28.87 1.69 5.75
C ILE A 26 -27.88 1.56 4.59
N PHE A 27 -26.73 0.94 4.82
CA PHE A 27 -25.74 0.70 3.77
C PHE A 27 -26.25 -0.37 2.79
N THR A 28 -26.33 -0.03 1.51
CA THR A 28 -26.60 -0.97 0.42
C THR A 28 -25.90 -0.50 -0.86
N LEU A 29 -25.35 -1.46 -1.62
CA LEU A 29 -24.68 -1.21 -2.91
C LEU A 29 -25.60 -1.48 -4.11
N GLN A 30 -26.89 -1.71 -3.89
CA GLN A 30 -27.87 -1.84 -4.98
C GLN A 30 -28.04 -0.50 -5.68
N PHE A 31 -27.78 -0.45 -7.00
CA PHE A 31 -27.82 0.80 -7.80
C PHE A 31 -29.19 1.51 -7.77
N ASP A 32 -30.28 0.75 -7.70
CA ASP A 32 -31.65 1.29 -7.66
C ASP A 32 -32.05 1.84 -6.28
N SER A 33 -31.19 1.70 -5.26
CA SER A 33 -31.51 2.09 -3.89
C SER A 33 -31.48 3.61 -3.69
N TYR A 34 -32.39 4.11 -2.84
CA TYR A 34 -32.38 5.50 -2.34
C TYR A 34 -31.05 5.90 -1.67
N TYR A 35 -30.30 4.93 -1.15
CA TYR A 35 -28.96 5.15 -0.59
C TYR A 35 -27.96 5.58 -1.67
N VAL A 36 -27.85 4.80 -2.75
CA VAL A 36 -26.96 5.12 -3.89
C VAL A 36 -27.37 6.42 -4.59
N GLN A 37 -28.68 6.69 -4.72
CA GLN A 37 -29.16 8.00 -5.19
C GLN A 37 -28.61 9.16 -4.36
N SER A 38 -28.54 9.02 -3.03
CA SER A 38 -27.98 10.07 -2.16
C SER A 38 -26.48 10.30 -2.34
N LEU A 39 -25.72 9.27 -2.71
CA LEU A 39 -24.31 9.41 -3.09
C LEU A 39 -24.17 10.18 -4.41
N PHE A 40 -25.05 9.95 -5.38
CA PHE A 40 -25.08 10.76 -6.62
C PHE A 40 -25.51 12.21 -6.39
N VAL A 41 -26.40 12.48 -5.43
CA VAL A 41 -26.72 13.86 -5.01
C VAL A 41 -25.48 14.55 -4.44
N PHE A 42 -24.66 13.88 -3.62
CA PHE A 42 -23.38 14.43 -3.15
C PHE A 42 -22.39 14.72 -4.29
N VAL A 43 -22.27 13.83 -5.28
CA VAL A 43 -21.49 14.05 -6.52
C VAL A 43 -21.96 15.33 -7.22
N GLY A 44 -23.27 15.46 -7.45
CA GLY A 44 -23.85 16.63 -8.11
C GLY A 44 -23.59 17.95 -7.38
N ILE A 45 -23.71 17.95 -6.05
CA ILE A 45 -23.43 19.13 -5.21
C ILE A 45 -21.96 19.55 -5.30
N ILE A 46 -21.02 18.61 -5.19
CA ILE A 46 -19.57 18.92 -5.27
C ILE A 46 -19.21 19.45 -6.66
N LEU A 47 -19.70 18.82 -7.73
CA LEU A 47 -19.47 19.30 -9.09
C LEU A 47 -20.07 20.69 -9.32
N LEU A 48 -21.25 21.00 -8.78
CA LEU A 48 -21.86 22.33 -8.88
C LEU A 48 -21.05 23.39 -8.14
N ILE A 49 -20.54 23.10 -6.94
CA ILE A 49 -19.67 24.01 -6.19
C ILE A 49 -18.36 24.23 -6.95
N GLY A 50 -17.71 23.16 -7.41
CA GLY A 50 -16.47 23.24 -8.20
C GLY A 50 -16.64 24.02 -9.50
N ALA A 51 -17.75 23.79 -10.23
CA ALA A 51 -18.09 24.53 -11.45
C ALA A 51 -18.36 26.01 -11.18
N ALA A 52 -19.07 26.35 -10.10
CA ALA A 52 -19.29 27.74 -9.71
C ALA A 52 -17.97 28.46 -9.35
N LEU A 53 -17.09 27.79 -8.59
CA LEU A 53 -15.76 28.33 -8.26
C LEU A 53 -14.90 28.50 -9.53
N LEU A 54 -14.83 27.49 -10.40
CA LEU A 54 -14.13 27.57 -11.69
C LEU A 54 -14.67 28.71 -12.58
N LEU A 55 -15.98 28.89 -12.63
CA LEU A 55 -16.63 30.00 -13.33
C LEU A 55 -16.20 31.35 -12.76
N THR A 56 -16.09 31.51 -11.44
CA THR A 56 -15.59 32.78 -10.86
C THR A 56 -14.12 33.03 -11.17
N ILE A 57 -13.26 32.00 -11.24
CA ILE A 57 -11.86 32.16 -11.67
C ILE A 57 -11.81 32.55 -13.15
N THR A 58 -12.52 31.84 -14.03
CA THR A 58 -12.50 32.12 -15.48
C THR A 58 -13.06 33.50 -15.83
N ILE A 59 -14.18 33.93 -15.22
CA ILE A 59 -14.67 35.31 -15.36
C ILE A 59 -13.63 36.32 -14.87
N THR A 60 -13.03 36.09 -13.69
CA THR A 60 -12.00 36.97 -13.15
C THR A 60 -10.81 37.09 -14.10
N TRP A 61 -10.37 35.99 -14.70
CA TRP A 61 -9.27 35.94 -15.66
C TRP A 61 -9.63 36.68 -16.96
N ILE A 62 -10.80 36.41 -17.56
CA ILE A 62 -11.29 37.07 -18.79
C ILE A 62 -11.42 38.58 -18.58
N CYS A 63 -12.08 39.03 -17.51
CA CYS A 63 -12.24 40.46 -17.22
C CYS A 63 -10.89 41.20 -17.11
N GLN A 64 -9.86 40.54 -16.55
CA GLN A 64 -8.52 41.11 -16.41
C GLN A 64 -7.73 41.09 -17.72
N CYS A 65 -7.98 40.10 -18.60
CA CYS A 65 -7.45 40.10 -19.97
C CYS A 65 -8.07 41.21 -20.84
N CYS A 66 -9.36 41.54 -20.64
CA CYS A 66 -10.06 42.58 -21.39
C CYS A 66 -9.84 44.01 -20.85
N THR A 67 -9.39 44.17 -19.59
CA THR A 67 -9.24 45.51 -18.97
C THR A 67 -8.05 46.27 -19.58
N ARG A 68 -8.34 47.41 -20.21
CA ARG A 68 -7.32 48.28 -20.83
C ARG A 68 -6.41 48.91 -19.78
N GLN A 69 -5.09 48.78 -19.98
CA GLN A 69 -4.04 49.11 -19.00
C GLN A 69 -3.84 50.62 -18.81
N ASN A 70 -3.90 51.09 -17.56
CA ASN A 70 -3.22 52.33 -17.15
C ASN A 70 -1.75 52.00 -16.84
N THR A 71 -0.80 52.64 -17.51
CA THR A 71 0.65 52.46 -17.30
C THR A 71 1.19 53.13 -16.02
N ASN A 72 0.30 53.79 -15.25
CA ASN A 72 0.60 54.51 -14.02
C ASN A 72 1.53 53.72 -13.08
N VAL A 73 2.75 54.26 -12.94
CA VAL A 73 3.88 53.84 -12.09
C VAL A 73 3.55 52.69 -11.13
N LYS A 74 3.90 51.46 -11.55
CA LYS A 74 3.74 50.25 -10.73
C LYS A 74 4.63 50.38 -9.48
N SER A 75 4.01 50.45 -8.30
CA SER A 75 4.77 50.47 -7.05
C SER A 75 5.48 49.13 -6.84
N ARG A 76 6.82 49.16 -6.88
CA ARG A 76 7.71 48.02 -6.58
C ARG A 76 7.35 47.32 -5.25
N ARG A 77 6.86 48.09 -4.26
CA ARG A 77 6.36 47.58 -2.97
C ARG A 77 5.15 46.66 -3.11
N ARG A 78 4.16 47.03 -3.94
CA ARG A 78 2.95 46.23 -4.19
C ARG A 78 3.28 44.88 -4.83
N VAL A 79 4.18 44.88 -5.83
CA VAL A 79 4.62 43.64 -6.51
C VAL A 79 5.35 42.70 -5.52
N ARG A 80 6.23 43.23 -4.67
CA ARG A 80 6.91 42.45 -3.62
C ARG A 80 5.93 41.87 -2.59
N GLN A 81 4.95 42.64 -2.12
CA GLN A 81 3.94 42.16 -1.17
C GLN A 81 3.07 41.06 -1.78
N LEU A 82 2.59 41.24 -3.01
CA LEU A 82 1.85 40.24 -3.77
C LEU A 82 2.65 38.93 -3.94
N SER A 83 3.92 39.03 -4.37
CA SER A 83 4.81 37.89 -4.55
C SER A 83 5.00 37.10 -3.26
N LEU A 84 5.07 37.79 -2.11
CA LEU A 84 5.16 37.18 -0.79
C LEU A 84 3.86 36.47 -0.40
N VAL A 85 2.69 37.08 -0.64
CA VAL A 85 1.38 36.46 -0.36
C VAL A 85 1.18 35.18 -1.19
N LEU A 86 1.47 35.22 -2.50
CA LEU A 86 1.40 34.05 -3.37
C LEU A 86 2.36 32.93 -2.93
N PHE A 87 3.56 33.29 -2.49
CA PHE A 87 4.54 32.33 -1.95
C PHE A 87 4.04 31.66 -0.67
N ILE A 88 3.46 32.41 0.28
CA ILE A 88 2.88 31.85 1.51
C ILE A 88 1.71 30.90 1.19
N ILE A 89 0.77 31.31 0.34
CA ILE A 89 -0.37 30.45 -0.04
C ILE A 89 0.15 29.17 -0.73
N SER A 90 1.16 29.27 -1.60
CA SER A 90 1.76 28.11 -2.26
C SER A 90 2.40 27.14 -1.26
N ILE A 91 3.10 27.63 -0.23
CA ILE A 91 3.64 26.79 0.86
C ILE A 91 2.52 26.05 1.60
N ILE A 92 1.40 26.71 1.87
CA ILE A 92 0.25 26.08 2.53
C ILE A 92 -0.33 24.99 1.61
N CYS A 93 -0.47 25.24 0.30
CA CYS A 93 -0.87 24.21 -0.66
C CYS A 93 0.10 23.01 -0.69
N PHE A 94 1.41 23.24 -0.61
CA PHE A 94 2.40 22.16 -0.50
C PHE A 94 2.23 21.32 0.77
N PHE A 95 1.97 21.95 1.91
CA PHE A 95 1.72 21.26 3.16
C PHE A 95 0.43 20.43 3.08
N CYS A 96 -0.65 20.99 2.51
CA CYS A 96 -1.90 20.25 2.28
C CYS A 96 -1.70 19.07 1.31
N LEU A 97 -0.98 19.23 0.19
CA LEU A 97 -0.65 18.14 -0.73
C LEU A 97 0.18 17.03 -0.06
N GLY A 98 1.18 17.41 0.76
CA GLY A 98 1.98 16.45 1.52
C GLY A 98 1.12 15.61 2.47
N ILE A 99 0.14 16.23 3.14
CA ILE A 99 -0.81 15.50 3.98
C ILE A 99 -1.81 14.68 3.15
N CYS A 100 -2.20 15.12 1.95
CA CYS A 100 -3.03 14.31 1.05
C CYS A 100 -2.28 13.04 0.61
N LEU A 101 -1.00 13.14 0.23
CA LEU A 101 -0.17 11.97 -0.09
C LEU A 101 -0.01 11.03 1.12
N PHE A 102 0.22 11.59 2.32
CA PHE A 102 0.25 10.81 3.56
C PHE A 102 -1.09 10.13 3.87
N GLY A 103 -2.22 10.82 3.70
CA GLY A 103 -3.55 10.27 3.91
C GLY A 103 -3.88 9.14 2.93
N ASN A 104 -3.49 9.29 1.65
CA ASN A 104 -3.61 8.24 0.64
C ASN A 104 -2.82 6.98 1.01
N GLU A 105 -1.59 7.15 1.48
CA GLU A 105 -0.74 6.04 1.94
C GLU A 105 -1.27 5.41 3.23
N HIS A 106 -1.80 6.22 4.15
CA HIS A 106 -2.40 5.72 5.39
C HIS A 106 -3.63 4.85 5.10
N VAL A 107 -4.49 5.23 4.14
CA VAL A 107 -5.62 4.40 3.69
C VAL A 107 -5.12 3.08 3.11
N ASN A 108 -4.16 3.13 2.19
CA ASN A 108 -3.57 1.95 1.57
C ASN A 108 -2.99 0.98 2.60
N ARG A 109 -2.13 1.46 3.51
CA ARG A 109 -1.57 0.64 4.58
C ARG A 109 -2.64 0.03 5.49
N SER A 110 -3.67 0.80 5.84
CA SER A 110 -4.78 0.33 6.67
C SER A 110 -5.60 -0.77 5.99
N ILE A 111 -5.91 -0.63 4.71
CA ILE A 111 -6.65 -1.62 3.93
C ILE A 111 -5.77 -2.86 3.65
N MET A 112 -4.50 -2.68 3.31
CA MET A 112 -3.56 -3.79 3.08
C MET A 112 -3.33 -4.65 4.34
N ASN A 113 -3.20 -4.04 5.53
CA ASN A 113 -3.15 -4.79 6.78
C ASN A 113 -4.43 -5.63 7.01
N SER A 114 -5.60 -5.12 6.61
CA SER A 114 -6.85 -5.88 6.69
C SER A 114 -6.91 -7.02 5.68
N ILE A 115 -6.40 -6.80 4.46
CA ILE A 115 -6.31 -7.81 3.40
C ILE A 115 -5.39 -8.95 3.83
N THR A 116 -4.20 -8.65 4.38
CA THR A 116 -3.27 -9.69 4.85
C THR A 116 -3.89 -10.54 5.96
N SER A 117 -4.56 -9.93 6.95
CA SER A 117 -5.23 -10.70 7.99
C SER A 117 -6.44 -11.49 7.48
N ALA A 118 -7.19 -10.97 6.49
CA ALA A 118 -8.26 -11.72 5.82
C ALA A 118 -7.74 -12.91 5.02
N GLU A 119 -6.58 -12.78 4.36
CA GLU A 119 -5.90 -13.88 3.68
C GLU A 119 -5.41 -14.93 4.68
N ASP A 120 -4.78 -14.53 5.79
CA ASP A 120 -4.28 -15.47 6.81
C ASP A 120 -5.43 -16.24 7.48
N ILE A 121 -6.56 -15.57 7.78
CA ILE A 121 -7.82 -16.23 8.18
C ILE A 121 -8.27 -17.26 7.12
N SER A 122 -8.31 -16.86 5.84
CA SER A 122 -8.77 -17.74 4.76
C SER A 122 -7.87 -18.98 4.59
N ARG A 123 -6.55 -18.78 4.61
CA ARG A 123 -5.54 -19.85 4.54
C ARG A 123 -5.67 -20.82 5.70
N ASN A 124 -5.81 -20.32 6.93
CA ASN A 124 -6.00 -21.16 8.12
C ASN A 124 -7.33 -21.94 8.07
N LEU A 125 -8.41 -21.36 7.55
CA LEU A 125 -9.68 -22.06 7.32
C LEU A 125 -9.58 -23.13 6.22
N LEU A 126 -8.83 -22.88 5.14
CA LEU A 126 -8.56 -23.88 4.09
C LEU A 126 -7.71 -25.04 4.63
N LEU A 127 -6.75 -24.76 5.51
CA LEU A 127 -5.98 -25.80 6.21
C LEU A 127 -6.89 -26.65 7.10
N ALA A 128 -7.76 -26.03 7.90
CA ALA A 128 -8.76 -26.74 8.71
C ALA A 128 -9.73 -27.58 7.86
N ASP A 129 -10.19 -27.06 6.72
CA ASP A 129 -11.06 -27.81 5.81
C ASP A 129 -10.34 -29.03 5.23
N SER A 130 -9.09 -28.87 4.77
CA SER A 130 -8.28 -29.98 4.25
C SER A 130 -8.03 -31.09 5.30
N GLN A 131 -7.84 -30.71 6.57
CA GLN A 131 -7.76 -31.64 7.70
C GLN A 131 -9.10 -32.36 7.92
N SER A 132 -10.24 -31.65 7.82
CA SER A 132 -11.58 -32.24 7.93
C SER A 132 -11.88 -33.25 6.80
N VAL A 133 -11.45 -32.94 5.56
CA VAL A 133 -11.56 -33.83 4.40
C VAL A 133 -10.72 -35.09 4.60
N SER A 134 -9.49 -34.95 5.09
CA SER A 134 -8.63 -36.09 5.44
C SER A 134 -9.28 -36.98 6.50
N LEU A 135 -9.79 -36.39 7.59
CA LEU A 135 -10.46 -37.13 8.67
C LEU A 135 -11.73 -37.84 8.19
N ASN A 136 -12.49 -37.23 7.27
CA ASN A 136 -13.66 -37.86 6.66
C ASN A 136 -13.29 -39.06 5.77
N ASP A 137 -12.17 -39.01 5.03
CA ASP A 137 -11.67 -40.17 4.27
C ASP A 137 -11.26 -41.33 5.20
N TYR A 138 -10.60 -41.05 6.33
CA TYR A 138 -10.33 -42.06 7.36
C TYR A 138 -11.61 -42.70 7.90
N CYS A 139 -12.68 -41.91 8.12
CA CYS A 139 -13.97 -42.44 8.56
C CYS A 139 -14.59 -43.38 7.51
N LEU A 140 -14.67 -42.96 6.25
CA LEU A 140 -15.18 -43.78 5.14
C LEU A 140 -14.34 -45.06 4.90
N LYS A 141 -13.02 -44.97 5.09
CA LYS A 141 -12.13 -46.14 5.04
C LYS A 141 -12.38 -47.09 6.21
N THR A 142 -12.62 -46.57 7.41
CA THR A 142 -12.91 -47.39 8.59
C THR A 142 -14.26 -48.09 8.50
N ILE A 143 -15.32 -47.43 8.00
CA ILE A 143 -16.63 -48.08 7.73
C ILE A 143 -16.42 -49.31 6.84
N LYS A 144 -15.76 -49.14 5.70
CA LYS A 144 -15.45 -50.26 4.78
C LYS A 144 -14.64 -51.37 5.45
N GLN A 145 -13.72 -51.03 6.35
CA GLN A 145 -12.95 -52.03 7.11
C GLN A 145 -13.81 -52.77 8.13
N ILE A 146 -14.73 -52.09 8.83
CA ILE A 146 -15.72 -52.70 9.74
C ILE A 146 -16.63 -53.67 8.96
N ASP A 147 -17.13 -53.27 7.79
CA ASP A 147 -17.94 -54.13 6.92
C ASP A 147 -17.17 -55.38 6.50
N THR A 148 -15.91 -55.23 6.04
CA THR A 148 -15.07 -56.37 5.67
C THR A 148 -14.72 -57.27 6.86
N LEU A 149 -14.58 -56.70 8.05
CA LEU A 149 -14.38 -57.46 9.28
C LEU A 149 -15.63 -58.26 9.64
N SER A 150 -16.82 -57.66 9.57
CA SER A 150 -18.10 -58.35 9.82
C SER A 150 -18.29 -59.53 8.87
N ALA A 151 -18.11 -59.31 7.57
CA ALA A 151 -18.22 -60.38 6.56
C ALA A 151 -17.15 -61.47 6.73
N ALA A 152 -15.92 -61.13 7.13
CA ALA A 152 -14.88 -62.11 7.42
C ALA A 152 -15.18 -62.94 8.68
N VAL A 153 -15.77 -62.34 9.70
CA VAL A 153 -16.21 -63.01 10.94
C VAL A 153 -17.35 -63.98 10.64
N GLU A 154 -18.36 -63.56 9.89
CA GLU A 154 -19.46 -64.43 9.45
C GLU A 154 -18.95 -65.60 8.59
N SER A 155 -18.08 -65.35 7.62
CA SER A 155 -17.53 -66.40 6.77
C SER A 155 -16.56 -67.36 7.49
N ALA A 156 -15.95 -66.94 8.60
CA ALA A 156 -15.21 -67.82 9.51
C ALA A 156 -16.16 -68.60 10.43
N ALA A 157 -17.30 -68.00 10.79
CA ALA A 157 -18.31 -68.62 11.63
C ALA A 157 -19.07 -69.75 10.91
N GLU A 158 -19.46 -69.56 9.65
CA GLU A 158 -20.13 -70.59 8.84
C GLU A 158 -19.30 -71.87 8.66
N LYS A 159 -17.97 -71.75 8.66
CA LYS A 159 -17.03 -72.84 8.39
C LYS A 159 -16.56 -73.58 9.64
N THR A 160 -16.98 -73.15 10.83
CA THR A 160 -16.53 -73.70 12.11
C THR A 160 -17.72 -74.25 12.90
N THR A 161 -17.65 -75.52 13.31
CA THR A 161 -18.76 -76.21 13.99
C THR A 161 -18.98 -75.77 15.44
N ASP A 162 -17.90 -75.54 16.18
CA ASP A 162 -17.91 -75.43 17.65
C ASP A 162 -17.56 -74.02 18.14
N LEU A 163 -18.44 -73.05 17.86
CA LEU A 163 -18.27 -71.63 18.21
C LEU A 163 -19.14 -71.19 19.39
N ASN A 164 -18.66 -70.20 20.14
CA ASN A 164 -19.50 -69.48 21.09
C ASN A 164 -20.44 -68.50 20.36
N ARG A 165 -21.64 -68.97 20.00
CA ARG A 165 -22.67 -68.18 19.29
C ARG A 165 -23.09 -66.91 20.03
N THR A 166 -23.07 -66.90 21.36
CA THR A 166 -23.40 -65.71 22.16
C THR A 166 -22.34 -64.63 21.99
N ALA A 167 -21.05 -64.99 22.13
CA ALA A 167 -19.94 -64.06 21.91
C ALA A 167 -19.89 -63.54 20.46
N LEU A 168 -20.27 -64.36 19.47
CA LEU A 168 -20.38 -63.95 18.08
C LEU A 168 -21.47 -62.88 17.89
N HIS A 169 -22.67 -63.10 18.43
CA HIS A 169 -23.77 -62.14 18.33
C HIS A 169 -23.47 -60.83 19.08
N GLU A 170 -22.85 -60.90 20.25
CA GLU A 170 -22.35 -59.71 20.97
C GLU A 170 -21.31 -58.94 20.14
N PHE A 171 -20.39 -59.63 19.45
CA PHE A 171 -19.37 -58.97 18.66
C PHE A 171 -19.96 -58.27 17.42
N ILE A 172 -20.88 -58.93 16.70
CA ILE A 172 -21.61 -58.32 15.58
C ILE A 172 -22.40 -57.09 16.05
N THR A 173 -23.07 -57.18 17.20
CA THR A 173 -23.79 -56.04 17.80
C THR A 173 -22.87 -54.85 18.11
N VAL A 174 -21.64 -55.13 18.55
CA VAL A 174 -20.62 -54.09 18.80
C VAL A 174 -20.04 -53.52 17.49
N LEU A 175 -19.91 -54.32 16.43
CA LEU A 175 -19.50 -53.82 15.10
C LEU A 175 -20.57 -52.89 14.50
N ASP A 176 -21.85 -53.27 14.56
CA ASP A 176 -22.97 -52.41 14.14
C ASP A 176 -23.02 -51.11 14.96
N SER A 177 -22.88 -51.21 16.29
CA SER A 177 -22.79 -50.04 17.19
C SER A 177 -21.60 -49.13 16.84
N MET A 178 -20.46 -49.70 16.40
CA MET A 178 -19.31 -48.93 15.94
C MET A 178 -19.61 -48.24 14.60
N SER A 179 -20.20 -48.95 13.64
CA SER A 179 -20.58 -48.39 12.33
C SER A 179 -21.50 -47.18 12.49
N GLN A 180 -22.57 -47.30 13.28
CA GLN A 180 -23.50 -46.20 13.60
C GLN A 180 -22.81 -44.99 14.23
N LYS A 181 -21.78 -45.18 15.07
CA LYS A 181 -20.98 -44.06 15.61
C LYS A 181 -20.10 -43.41 14.55
N VAL A 182 -19.52 -44.17 13.61
CA VAL A 182 -18.72 -43.60 12.52
C VAL A 182 -19.61 -42.85 11.51
N ASP A 183 -20.84 -43.30 11.26
CA ASP A 183 -21.82 -42.56 10.47
C ASP A 183 -22.20 -41.22 11.14
N SER A 184 -22.49 -41.24 12.45
CA SER A 184 -22.75 -40.01 13.21
C SER A 184 -21.55 -39.05 13.19
N LEU A 185 -20.32 -39.57 13.26
CA LEU A 185 -19.09 -38.80 13.15
C LEU A 185 -18.95 -38.15 11.76
N GLY A 186 -19.29 -38.90 10.70
CA GLY A 186 -19.36 -38.39 9.33
C GLY A 186 -20.35 -37.23 9.18
N MET A 187 -21.53 -37.33 9.79
CA MET A 187 -22.51 -36.23 9.80
C MET A 187 -21.95 -34.97 10.48
N ASP A 188 -21.34 -35.08 11.66
CA ASP A 188 -20.73 -33.95 12.36
C ASP A 188 -19.56 -33.33 11.56
N LEU A 189 -18.76 -34.15 10.87
CA LEU A 189 -17.71 -33.67 9.94
C LEU A 189 -18.28 -32.91 8.73
N THR A 190 -19.43 -33.33 8.18
CA THR A 190 -20.06 -32.56 7.09
C THR A 190 -20.59 -31.21 7.54
N LEU A 191 -21.07 -31.11 8.79
CA LEU A 191 -21.44 -29.83 9.41
C LEU A 191 -20.20 -28.95 9.57
N LEU A 192 -19.11 -29.48 10.15
CA LEU A 192 -17.84 -28.76 10.30
C LEU A 192 -17.37 -28.14 8.98
N ARG A 193 -17.31 -28.94 7.90
CA ARG A 193 -16.94 -28.46 6.56
C ARG A 193 -17.86 -27.34 6.05
N LYS A 194 -19.18 -27.41 6.32
CA LYS A 194 -20.11 -26.35 5.95
C LYS A 194 -19.75 -25.02 6.64
N VAL A 195 -19.46 -25.04 7.94
CA VAL A 195 -19.06 -23.83 8.70
C VAL A 195 -17.79 -23.20 8.12
N LEU A 196 -16.78 -24.03 7.80
CA LEU A 196 -15.49 -23.60 7.25
C LEU A 196 -15.61 -23.04 5.82
N SER A 197 -16.53 -23.59 5.00
CA SER A 197 -16.69 -23.22 3.57
C SER A 197 -17.15 -21.78 3.29
N GLY A 198 -17.57 -21.02 4.30
CA GLY A 198 -17.89 -19.60 4.15
C GLY A 198 -16.68 -18.68 3.93
N ASN A 199 -15.46 -19.22 4.02
CA ASN A 199 -14.22 -18.52 3.70
C ASN A 199 -14.15 -18.00 2.24
N LEU A 200 -14.82 -18.64 1.28
CA LEU A 200 -14.82 -18.25 -0.14
C LEU A 200 -15.26 -16.79 -0.37
N PHE A 201 -16.15 -16.25 0.46
CA PHE A 201 -16.53 -14.83 0.39
C PHE A 201 -15.39 -13.91 0.85
N VAL A 202 -14.67 -14.29 1.91
CA VAL A 202 -13.55 -13.52 2.48
C VAL A 202 -12.37 -13.52 1.52
N GLU A 203 -11.99 -14.69 1.02
CA GLU A 203 -10.92 -14.86 0.02
C GLU A 203 -11.19 -14.00 -1.22
N ARG A 204 -12.40 -14.13 -1.80
CA ARG A 204 -12.82 -13.36 -2.96
C ARG A 204 -12.81 -11.86 -2.68
N SER A 205 -13.42 -11.44 -1.57
CA SER A 205 -13.45 -10.04 -1.16
C SER A 205 -12.04 -9.47 -0.96
N SER A 206 -11.10 -10.26 -0.41
CA SER A 206 -9.70 -9.85 -0.26
C SER A 206 -9.04 -9.56 -1.60
N LEU A 207 -9.10 -10.50 -2.56
CA LEU A 207 -8.51 -10.36 -3.89
C LEU A 207 -9.11 -9.20 -4.71
N TYR A 208 -10.43 -9.01 -4.65
CA TYR A 208 -11.08 -7.86 -5.31
C TYR A 208 -10.70 -6.52 -4.65
N THR A 209 -10.67 -6.47 -3.31
CA THR A 209 -10.30 -5.25 -2.57
C THR A 209 -8.84 -4.88 -2.84
N GLN A 210 -7.93 -5.87 -2.89
CA GLN A 210 -6.52 -5.66 -3.19
C GLN A 210 -6.31 -4.99 -4.55
N ARG A 211 -7.02 -5.45 -5.60
CA ARG A 211 -6.96 -4.83 -6.93
C ARG A 211 -7.51 -3.40 -6.92
N ILE A 212 -8.71 -3.21 -6.38
CA ILE A 212 -9.39 -1.90 -6.35
C ILE A 212 -8.55 -0.88 -5.55
N GLU A 213 -7.96 -1.30 -4.43
CA GLU A 213 -7.13 -0.42 -3.60
C GLU A 213 -5.80 -0.06 -4.28
N LEU A 214 -5.17 -1.00 -4.98
CA LEU A 214 -3.98 -0.71 -5.79
C LEU A 214 -4.27 0.33 -6.87
N GLU A 215 -5.35 0.15 -7.64
CA GLU A 215 -5.77 1.10 -8.68
C GLU A 215 -6.10 2.48 -8.09
N ARG A 216 -6.85 2.52 -6.97
CA ARG A 216 -7.18 3.75 -6.22
C ARG A 216 -5.93 4.47 -5.72
N TRP A 217 -4.98 3.74 -5.14
CA TRP A 217 -3.75 4.29 -4.57
C TRP A 217 -2.84 4.86 -5.66
N VAL A 218 -2.60 4.14 -6.76
CA VAL A 218 -1.79 4.61 -7.89
C VAL A 218 -2.42 5.85 -8.54
N LEU A 219 -3.73 5.81 -8.82
CA LEU A 219 -4.42 6.93 -9.46
C LEU A 219 -4.43 8.19 -8.57
N CYS A 220 -4.65 8.04 -7.26
CA CYS A 220 -4.59 9.17 -6.33
C CYS A 220 -3.16 9.72 -6.19
N ALA A 221 -2.15 8.85 -6.04
CA ALA A 221 -0.75 9.25 -5.89
C ALA A 221 -0.21 9.95 -7.14
N THR A 222 -0.51 9.45 -8.34
CA THR A 222 -0.08 10.04 -9.61
C THR A 222 -0.69 11.42 -9.85
N LEU A 223 -2.00 11.58 -9.64
CA LEU A 223 -2.69 12.86 -9.80
C LEU A 223 -2.22 13.89 -8.76
N LEU A 224 -2.04 13.51 -7.49
CA LEU A 224 -1.44 14.38 -6.46
C LEU A 224 0.01 14.76 -6.79
N SER A 225 0.80 13.86 -7.38
CA SER A 225 2.17 14.14 -7.80
C SER A 225 2.24 15.11 -8.98
N ILE A 226 1.30 15.02 -9.94
CA ILE A 226 1.18 16.00 -11.03
C ILE A 226 0.84 17.39 -10.46
N MET A 227 -0.09 17.48 -9.50
CA MET A 227 -0.40 18.75 -8.82
C MET A 227 0.82 19.34 -8.10
N LEU A 228 1.60 18.50 -7.43
CA LEU A 228 2.84 18.90 -6.75
C LEU A 228 3.85 19.54 -7.71
N ILE A 229 4.07 18.94 -8.89
CA ILE A 229 4.99 19.45 -9.92
C ILE A 229 4.51 20.80 -10.48
N VAL A 230 3.20 20.94 -10.75
CA VAL A 230 2.62 22.19 -11.27
C VAL A 230 2.73 23.33 -10.24
N LEU A 231 2.45 23.07 -8.96
CA LEU A 231 2.66 24.06 -7.90
C LEU A 231 4.13 24.45 -7.73
N PHE A 232 5.06 23.51 -7.94
CA PHE A 232 6.50 23.78 -7.86
C PHE A 232 6.98 24.70 -9.00
N ALA A 233 6.53 24.43 -10.23
CA ALA A 233 6.71 25.34 -11.35
C ALA A 233 6.10 26.74 -11.06
N GLY A 234 4.93 26.77 -10.40
CA GLY A 234 4.28 28.01 -9.93
C GLY A 234 5.13 28.83 -8.98
N VAL A 235 5.65 28.22 -7.91
CA VAL A 235 6.54 28.91 -6.95
C VAL A 235 7.80 29.45 -7.64
N ILE A 236 8.43 28.68 -8.52
CA ILE A 236 9.58 29.16 -9.31
C ILE A 236 9.19 30.37 -10.18
N ALA A 237 8.01 30.35 -10.81
CA ALA A 237 7.51 31.48 -11.61
C ALA A 237 7.30 32.75 -10.77
N PHE A 238 6.73 32.63 -9.57
CA PHE A 238 6.51 33.76 -8.65
C PHE A 238 7.83 34.30 -8.09
N CYS A 239 8.73 33.43 -7.60
CA CYS A 239 10.05 33.83 -7.10
C CYS A 239 10.90 34.53 -8.17
N ARG A 240 10.81 34.10 -9.43
CA ARG A 240 11.47 34.76 -10.58
C ARG A 240 10.72 35.98 -11.11
N GLN A 241 9.55 36.32 -10.55
CA GLN A 241 8.64 37.38 -11.01
C GLN A 241 8.42 37.35 -12.53
N SER A 242 8.30 36.15 -13.09
CA SER A 242 8.28 35.94 -14.54
C SER A 242 6.86 36.05 -15.10
N ARG A 243 6.57 37.09 -15.89
CA ARG A 243 5.28 37.22 -16.61
C ARG A 243 4.92 35.95 -17.39
N LYS A 244 5.89 35.39 -18.14
CA LYS A 244 5.66 34.16 -18.93
C LYS A 244 5.32 32.98 -18.02
N GLY A 245 6.04 32.83 -16.90
CA GLY A 245 5.79 31.77 -15.92
C GLY A 245 4.43 31.90 -15.24
N ALA A 246 4.02 33.12 -14.85
CA ALA A 246 2.72 33.37 -14.23
C ALA A 246 1.54 33.05 -15.18
N VAL A 247 1.67 33.33 -16.48
CA VAL A 247 0.65 32.96 -17.49
C VAL A 247 0.57 31.44 -17.69
N VAL A 248 1.72 30.76 -17.82
CA VAL A 248 1.76 29.29 -17.96
C VAL A 248 1.20 28.60 -16.71
N PHE A 249 1.58 29.06 -15.52
CA PHE A 249 1.03 28.57 -14.26
C PHE A 249 -0.48 28.83 -14.14
N SER A 250 -0.99 29.97 -14.62
CA SER A 250 -2.44 30.22 -14.64
C SER A 250 -3.17 29.17 -15.48
N GLY A 251 -2.64 28.81 -16.66
CA GLY A 251 -3.21 27.78 -17.54
C GLY A 251 -3.18 26.37 -16.93
N LEU A 252 -2.01 25.92 -16.46
CA LEU A 252 -1.86 24.63 -15.77
C LEU A 252 -2.64 24.60 -14.45
N GLY A 253 -2.78 25.75 -13.81
CA GLY A 253 -3.58 25.99 -12.60
C GLY A 253 -5.05 25.60 -12.76
N PHE A 254 -5.67 26.00 -13.87
CA PHE A 254 -7.03 25.55 -14.19
C PHE A 254 -7.12 24.03 -14.33
N ALA A 255 -6.13 23.39 -14.97
CA ALA A 255 -6.11 21.94 -15.14
C ALA A 255 -6.00 21.20 -13.80
N ILE A 256 -5.10 21.62 -12.90
CA ILE A 256 -4.97 21.00 -11.58
C ILE A 256 -6.19 21.25 -10.68
N PHE A 257 -6.85 22.40 -10.79
CA PHE A 257 -8.11 22.68 -10.09
C PHE A 257 -9.23 21.74 -10.56
N ILE A 258 -9.36 21.51 -11.88
CA ILE A 258 -10.32 20.53 -12.40
C ILE A 258 -10.00 19.13 -11.86
N VAL A 259 -8.73 18.70 -11.89
CA VAL A 259 -8.31 17.38 -11.36
C VAL A 259 -8.61 17.26 -9.86
N GLY A 260 -8.33 18.28 -9.06
CA GLY A 260 -8.59 18.30 -7.62
C GLY A 260 -10.09 18.21 -7.28
N TRP A 261 -10.96 18.93 -8.00
CA TRP A 261 -12.40 18.80 -7.84
C TRP A 261 -12.96 17.46 -8.32
N LEU A 262 -12.40 16.86 -9.38
CA LEU A 262 -12.77 15.50 -9.80
C LEU A 262 -12.35 14.46 -8.76
N LEU A 263 -11.15 14.57 -8.18
CA LEU A 263 -10.72 13.74 -7.06
C LEU A 263 -11.64 13.90 -5.85
N LEU A 264 -11.99 15.13 -5.48
CA LEU A 264 -12.89 15.40 -4.35
C LEU A 264 -14.29 14.82 -4.59
N THR A 265 -14.77 14.88 -5.84
CA THR A 265 -16.05 14.29 -6.28
C THR A 265 -16.06 12.77 -6.16
N ALA A 266 -14.93 12.10 -6.40
CA ALA A 266 -14.81 10.64 -6.21
C ALA A 266 -14.58 10.25 -4.75
N ILE A 267 -13.71 10.97 -4.03
CA ILE A 267 -13.29 10.65 -2.66
C ILE A 267 -14.43 10.88 -1.67
N PHE A 268 -15.22 11.96 -1.77
CA PHE A 268 -16.24 12.24 -0.76
C PHE A 268 -17.35 11.18 -0.67
N PRO A 269 -18.03 10.77 -1.75
CA PRO A 269 -19.01 9.69 -1.69
C PRO A 269 -18.39 8.36 -1.23
N ALA A 270 -17.14 8.08 -1.65
CA ALA A 270 -16.42 6.89 -1.20
C ALA A 270 -16.14 6.91 0.31
N SER A 271 -15.66 8.03 0.87
CA SER A 271 -15.46 8.21 2.31
C SER A 271 -16.78 8.08 3.09
N VAL A 272 -17.90 8.62 2.58
CA VAL A 272 -19.22 8.47 3.22
C VAL A 272 -19.67 7.01 3.20
N ALA A 273 -19.57 6.33 2.05
CA ALA A 273 -19.95 4.93 1.90
C ALA A 273 -19.12 3.99 2.78
N PHE A 274 -17.81 4.23 2.85
CA PHE A 274 -16.87 3.49 3.68
C PHE A 274 -17.18 3.63 5.19
N ILE A 275 -17.52 4.85 5.63
CA ILE A 275 -17.94 5.12 7.01
C ILE A 275 -19.28 4.46 7.35
N ASP A 276 -20.24 4.42 6.42
CA ASP A 276 -21.51 3.73 6.62
C ASP A 276 -21.35 2.22 6.71
N PHE A 277 -20.53 1.62 5.83
CA PHE A 277 -20.21 0.20 5.91
C PHE A 277 -19.60 -0.16 7.26
N CYS A 278 -18.65 0.62 7.76
CA CYS A 278 -18.05 0.42 9.07
C CYS A 278 -18.99 0.70 10.26
N ALA A 279 -20.13 1.35 10.03
CA ALA A 279 -21.10 1.66 11.07
C ALA A 279 -22.32 0.72 11.08
N ASP A 280 -22.69 0.14 9.94
CA ASP A 280 -23.92 -0.68 9.79
C ASP A 280 -23.82 -1.79 8.71
N GLY A 281 -22.62 -2.08 8.19
CA GLY A 281 -22.38 -3.09 7.14
C GLY A 281 -22.67 -4.54 7.56
N SER A 282 -23.04 -4.80 8.82
CA SER A 282 -23.36 -6.14 9.31
C SER A 282 -24.58 -6.79 8.63
N HIS A 283 -25.46 -5.98 8.02
CA HIS A 283 -26.55 -6.48 7.19
C HIS A 283 -26.03 -6.98 5.83
N PHE A 284 -25.16 -6.20 5.17
CA PHE A 284 -24.55 -6.56 3.90
C PHE A 284 -23.70 -7.84 3.99
N ILE A 285 -22.95 -8.00 5.09
CA ILE A 285 -22.17 -9.22 5.36
C ILE A 285 -23.10 -10.43 5.52
N ARG A 286 -24.26 -10.27 6.19
CA ARG A 286 -25.28 -11.31 6.36
C ARG A 286 -25.97 -11.76 5.07
N GLU A 287 -25.96 -10.94 4.03
CA GLU A 287 -26.52 -11.30 2.71
C GLU A 287 -25.55 -12.18 1.89
N HIS A 288 -24.25 -12.13 2.18
CA HIS A 288 -23.20 -12.79 1.39
C HIS A 288 -22.51 -13.97 2.09
N MET A 289 -22.73 -14.18 3.39
CA MET A 289 -22.08 -15.21 4.21
C MET A 289 -23.12 -16.06 4.93
N SER A 290 -22.83 -17.35 5.14
CA SER A 290 -23.71 -18.25 5.90
C SER A 290 -23.83 -17.79 7.37
N ASN A 291 -25.00 -18.01 7.98
CA ASN A 291 -25.21 -17.66 9.40
C ASN A 291 -24.21 -18.39 10.30
N GLU A 292 -23.86 -19.63 9.97
CA GLU A 292 -22.92 -20.46 10.71
C GLU A 292 -21.48 -19.91 10.67
N THR A 293 -21.04 -19.40 9.51
CA THR A 293 -19.72 -18.76 9.39
C THR A 293 -19.69 -17.40 10.11
N ILE A 294 -20.81 -16.67 10.14
CA ILE A 294 -20.93 -15.40 10.87
C ILE A 294 -20.85 -15.64 12.38
N GLU A 295 -21.48 -16.70 12.90
CA GLU A 295 -21.36 -17.11 14.30
C GLU A 295 -19.92 -17.52 14.64
N LEU A 296 -19.24 -18.25 13.75
CA LEU A 296 -17.81 -18.58 13.90
C LEU A 296 -16.92 -17.32 13.97
N PHE A 297 -17.18 -16.32 13.12
CA PHE A 297 -16.41 -15.08 13.13
C PHE A 297 -16.72 -14.22 14.36
N GLU A 298 -17.98 -14.19 14.81
CA GLU A 298 -18.35 -13.52 16.04
C GLU A 298 -17.74 -14.18 17.29
N PHE A 299 -17.60 -15.51 17.29
CA PHE A 299 -16.80 -16.22 18.30
C PHE A 299 -15.35 -15.74 18.28
N TYR A 300 -14.65 -15.80 17.14
CA TYR A 300 -13.23 -15.40 17.10
C TYR A 300 -12.99 -13.92 17.46
N ARG A 301 -13.94 -13.04 17.11
CA ARG A 301 -13.90 -11.61 17.50
C ARG A 301 -14.01 -11.39 19.02
N LYS A 302 -14.79 -12.23 19.73
CA LYS A 302 -15.08 -12.07 21.17
C LYS A 302 -14.27 -12.99 22.09
N CYS A 303 -13.69 -14.07 21.57
CA CYS A 303 -13.03 -15.08 22.38
C CYS A 303 -11.76 -14.52 23.06
N ASN A 304 -11.37 -15.11 24.19
CA ASN A 304 -10.15 -14.73 24.89
C ASN A 304 -8.99 -15.63 24.39
N PRO A 305 -7.90 -15.08 23.82
CA PRO A 305 -6.79 -15.84 23.24
C PRO A 305 -5.87 -16.52 24.29
N ALA A 306 -6.39 -16.85 25.46
CA ALA A 306 -5.70 -17.72 26.41
C ALA A 306 -5.40 -19.06 25.72
N THR A 307 -4.17 -19.57 25.91
CA THR A 307 -3.64 -20.81 25.29
C THR A 307 -4.25 -22.09 25.88
N ASN A 308 -5.47 -22.02 26.38
CA ASN A 308 -6.21 -23.14 26.91
C ASN A 308 -6.90 -23.86 25.75
N TYR A 309 -6.57 -25.13 25.54
CA TYR A 309 -7.17 -26.01 24.51
C TYR A 309 -8.70 -26.17 24.61
N ALA A 310 -9.35 -25.63 25.65
CA ALA A 310 -10.81 -25.63 25.82
C ALA A 310 -11.54 -24.47 25.11
N ASN A 311 -10.81 -23.48 24.55
CA ASN A 311 -11.43 -22.32 23.90
C ASN A 311 -11.74 -22.59 22.41
N LEU A 312 -12.60 -23.58 22.17
CA LEU A 312 -13.07 -23.98 20.83
C LEU A 312 -14.45 -23.37 20.49
N PRO A 313 -14.71 -23.10 19.19
CA PRO A 313 -16.02 -22.61 18.73
C PRO A 313 -17.07 -23.73 18.74
N SER A 314 -18.11 -23.58 19.58
CA SER A 314 -19.18 -24.60 19.74
C SER A 314 -19.89 -24.95 18.43
N ILE A 315 -20.04 -23.99 17.51
CA ILE A 315 -20.67 -24.17 16.18
C ILE A 315 -19.96 -25.23 15.32
N THR A 316 -18.70 -25.55 15.61
CA THR A 316 -17.90 -26.51 14.82
C THR A 316 -18.03 -27.96 15.29
N ASN A 317 -18.62 -28.22 16.47
CA ASN A 317 -18.74 -29.54 17.09
C ASN A 317 -17.42 -30.34 17.22
N VAL A 318 -16.24 -29.72 17.12
CA VAL A 318 -14.95 -30.43 17.11
C VAL A 318 -14.72 -31.26 18.40
N ASP A 319 -15.10 -30.75 19.57
CA ASP A 319 -15.06 -31.52 20.83
C ASP A 319 -15.91 -32.80 20.80
N LYS A 320 -17.07 -32.74 20.12
CA LYS A 320 -17.99 -33.88 19.94
C LYS A 320 -17.38 -34.92 19.01
N ILE A 321 -16.77 -34.46 17.91
CA ILE A 321 -16.04 -35.27 16.92
C ILE A 321 -14.88 -36.00 17.60
N ASN A 322 -14.07 -35.31 18.41
CA ASN A 322 -12.98 -35.93 19.18
C ASN A 322 -13.49 -36.98 20.18
N LYS A 323 -14.59 -36.68 20.89
CA LYS A 323 -15.22 -37.64 21.82
C LYS A 323 -15.77 -38.88 21.10
N GLN A 324 -16.50 -38.71 20.01
CA GLN A 324 -16.99 -39.81 19.17
C GLN A 324 -15.82 -40.68 18.68
N LEU A 325 -14.73 -40.07 18.21
CA LEU A 325 -13.56 -40.79 17.73
C LEU A 325 -12.82 -41.55 18.85
N SER A 326 -12.75 -40.96 20.05
CA SER A 326 -12.20 -41.62 21.24
C SER A 326 -13.02 -42.83 21.66
N ASP A 327 -14.36 -42.70 21.70
CA ASP A 327 -15.30 -43.80 21.93
C ASP A 327 -15.10 -44.95 20.92
N ILE A 328 -14.93 -44.61 19.63
CA ILE A 328 -14.73 -45.58 18.54
C ILE A 328 -13.38 -46.29 18.68
N HIS A 329 -12.32 -45.58 19.07
CA HIS A 329 -11.02 -46.17 19.35
C HIS A 329 -11.05 -47.12 20.57
N GLU A 330 -11.73 -46.75 21.66
CA GLU A 330 -11.86 -47.63 22.84
C GLU A 330 -12.65 -48.93 22.52
N MET A 331 -13.63 -48.86 21.61
CA MET A 331 -14.33 -50.05 21.12
C MET A 331 -13.39 -50.95 20.31
N SER A 332 -12.62 -50.38 19.36
CA SER A 332 -11.75 -51.17 18.48
C SER A 332 -10.62 -51.90 19.22
N GLN A 333 -10.06 -51.29 20.28
CA GLN A 333 -9.07 -51.95 21.15
C GLN A 333 -9.58 -53.25 21.80
N LYS A 334 -10.90 -53.38 22.01
CA LYS A 334 -11.52 -54.56 22.64
C LYS A 334 -11.82 -55.69 21.65
N PHE A 335 -11.60 -55.48 20.35
CA PHE A 335 -11.97 -56.45 19.31
C PHE A 335 -11.14 -57.72 19.34
N ASP A 336 -9.82 -57.64 19.55
CA ASP A 336 -8.95 -58.83 19.66
C ASP A 336 -9.36 -59.75 20.82
N LEU A 337 -9.74 -59.17 21.97
CA LEU A 337 -10.26 -59.92 23.11
C LEU A 337 -11.60 -60.60 22.80
N ARG A 338 -12.52 -59.91 22.11
CA ARG A 338 -13.81 -60.48 21.69
C ARG A 338 -13.64 -61.59 20.65
N ILE A 339 -12.76 -61.41 19.65
CA ILE A 339 -12.44 -62.44 18.65
C ILE A 339 -11.85 -63.67 19.34
N LYS A 340 -10.90 -63.50 20.27
CA LYS A 340 -10.36 -64.61 21.07
C LYS A 340 -11.47 -65.35 21.84
N ALA A 341 -12.43 -64.64 22.41
CA ALA A 341 -13.56 -65.26 23.12
C ALA A 341 -14.52 -66.07 22.23
N ILE A 342 -14.70 -65.67 20.95
CA ILE A 342 -15.50 -66.42 19.96
C ILE A 342 -14.84 -67.79 19.66
N PHE A 343 -13.53 -67.79 19.44
CA PHE A 343 -12.78 -68.98 19.01
C PHE A 343 -12.22 -69.83 20.18
N ASN A 344 -12.22 -69.36 21.43
CA ASN A 344 -11.64 -70.13 22.55
C ASN A 344 -12.29 -71.51 22.74
N SER A 345 -13.63 -71.60 22.67
CA SER A 345 -14.34 -72.88 22.77
C SER A 345 -13.96 -73.86 21.65
N SER A 346 -13.74 -73.36 20.43
CA SER A 346 -13.28 -74.18 19.29
C SER A 346 -11.84 -74.67 19.49
N ARG A 347 -11.00 -73.88 20.17
CA ARG A 347 -9.61 -74.26 20.44
C ARG A 347 -9.54 -75.44 21.41
N GLU A 348 -10.28 -75.39 22.51
CA GLU A 348 -10.29 -76.46 23.51
C GLU A 348 -10.79 -77.79 22.92
N SER A 349 -11.86 -77.76 22.11
CA SER A 349 -12.39 -78.97 21.47
C SER A 349 -11.41 -79.59 20.47
N VAL A 350 -10.73 -78.77 19.66
CA VAL A 350 -9.79 -79.23 18.64
C VAL A 350 -8.43 -79.61 19.23
N GLU A 351 -7.96 -78.95 20.28
CA GLU A 351 -6.70 -79.32 20.96
C GLU A 351 -6.82 -80.72 21.59
N VAL A 352 -7.96 -81.03 22.22
CA VAL A 352 -8.28 -82.38 22.75
C VAL A 352 -8.43 -83.43 21.63
N ALA A 353 -8.94 -83.05 20.45
CA ALA A 353 -8.99 -83.95 19.28
C ALA A 353 -7.58 -84.25 18.71
N SER A 354 -6.74 -83.21 18.60
CA SER A 354 -5.39 -83.30 18.03
C SER A 354 -4.44 -84.20 18.83
N LEU A 355 -4.66 -84.34 20.14
CA LEU A 355 -3.97 -85.29 21.00
C LEU A 355 -4.23 -86.77 20.63
N LYS A 356 -5.27 -87.07 19.84
CA LYS A 356 -5.63 -88.44 19.42
C LYS A 356 -5.26 -88.79 17.98
N LYS A 357 -4.97 -87.82 17.11
CA LYS A 357 -4.52 -88.11 15.73
C LYS A 357 -3.75 -86.93 15.13
N GLY A 358 -2.74 -87.24 14.32
CA GLY A 358 -1.79 -86.25 13.84
C GLY A 358 -2.42 -85.16 12.95
N ARG A 359 -2.20 -83.90 13.33
CA ARG A 359 -2.34 -82.70 12.50
C ARG A 359 -3.74 -82.51 11.88
N ASP A 360 -4.74 -82.31 12.72
CA ASP A 360 -6.08 -81.91 12.28
C ASP A 360 -6.04 -80.59 11.49
N TYR A 361 -6.48 -80.66 10.21
CA TYR A 361 -6.60 -79.50 9.33
C TYR A 361 -7.47 -78.39 9.93
N SER A 362 -8.47 -78.76 10.74
CA SER A 362 -9.36 -77.83 11.44
C SER A 362 -8.61 -76.87 12.38
N PHE A 363 -7.57 -77.34 13.07
CA PHE A 363 -6.79 -76.49 13.98
C PHE A 363 -6.01 -75.42 13.20
N CYS A 364 -5.41 -75.82 12.09
CA CYS A 364 -4.66 -74.92 11.22
C CYS A 364 -5.57 -73.87 10.56
N LEU A 365 -6.77 -74.28 10.15
CA LEU A 365 -7.79 -73.40 9.59
C LEU A 365 -8.25 -72.33 10.60
N LEU A 366 -8.54 -72.73 11.85
CA LEU A 366 -8.90 -71.83 12.94
C LEU A 366 -7.83 -70.78 13.22
N ILE A 367 -6.57 -71.19 13.32
CA ILE A 367 -5.44 -70.26 13.53
C ILE A 367 -5.32 -69.28 12.37
N THR A 368 -5.54 -69.74 11.13
CA THR A 368 -5.46 -68.90 9.93
C THR A 368 -6.58 -67.84 9.93
N TYR A 369 -7.83 -68.20 10.25
CA TYR A 369 -8.91 -67.22 10.39
C TYR A 369 -8.65 -66.24 11.53
N GLN A 370 -8.21 -66.71 12.70
CA GLN A 370 -7.89 -65.82 13.83
C GLN A 370 -6.78 -64.83 13.48
N PHE A 371 -5.73 -65.27 12.76
CA PHE A 371 -4.65 -64.41 12.29
C PHE A 371 -5.17 -63.35 11.31
N GLN A 372 -5.93 -63.75 10.28
CA GLN A 372 -6.51 -62.83 9.29
C GLN A 372 -7.43 -61.79 9.94
N LEU A 373 -8.26 -62.19 10.92
CA LEU A 373 -9.11 -61.26 11.66
C LEU A 373 -8.29 -60.28 12.53
N SER A 374 -7.22 -60.75 13.16
CA SER A 374 -6.32 -59.89 13.96
C SER A 374 -5.59 -58.84 13.11
N GLU A 375 -5.27 -59.16 11.85
CA GLU A 375 -4.67 -58.22 10.90
C GLU A 375 -5.64 -57.09 10.51
N GLN A 376 -6.92 -57.42 10.28
CA GLN A 376 -7.97 -56.42 10.04
C GLN A 376 -8.17 -55.50 11.25
N VAL A 377 -8.28 -56.08 12.46
CA VAL A 377 -8.41 -55.29 13.70
C VAL A 377 -7.21 -54.38 13.93
N LYS A 378 -5.98 -54.86 13.69
CA LYS A 378 -4.77 -54.03 13.76
C LYS A 378 -4.86 -52.85 12.79
N THR A 379 -5.27 -53.10 11.55
CA THR A 379 -5.39 -52.05 10.52
C THR A 379 -6.42 -50.98 10.90
N ILE A 380 -7.56 -51.38 11.50
CA ILE A 380 -8.57 -50.46 12.04
C ILE A 380 -8.00 -49.62 13.20
N ASN A 381 -7.27 -50.26 14.12
CA ASN A 381 -6.69 -49.58 15.28
C ASN A 381 -5.57 -48.60 14.90
N ASP A 382 -4.72 -48.97 13.94
CA ASP A 382 -3.68 -48.10 13.38
C ASP A 382 -4.33 -46.89 12.67
N GLY A 383 -5.40 -47.10 11.90
CA GLY A 383 -6.20 -46.04 11.27
C GLY A 383 -6.83 -45.07 12.27
N MET A 384 -7.46 -45.59 13.33
CA MET A 384 -8.02 -44.80 14.42
C MET A 384 -6.97 -43.97 15.17
N THR A 385 -5.77 -44.53 15.35
CA THR A 385 -4.64 -43.82 15.98
C THR A 385 -4.16 -42.64 15.13
N VAL A 386 -4.24 -42.74 13.79
CA VAL A 386 -3.94 -41.61 12.88
C VAL A 386 -5.07 -40.59 12.89
N ALA A 387 -6.32 -41.03 12.87
CA ALA A 387 -7.49 -40.14 12.96
C ALA A 387 -7.47 -39.30 14.25
N LEU A 388 -7.13 -39.91 15.40
CA LEU A 388 -6.99 -39.21 16.69
C LEU A 388 -5.90 -38.13 16.69
N LYS A 389 -4.81 -38.33 15.93
CA LYS A 389 -3.78 -37.29 15.75
C LYS A 389 -4.27 -36.15 14.85
N ASN A 390 -5.04 -36.48 13.82
CA ASN A 390 -5.58 -35.49 12.88
C ASN A 390 -6.67 -34.61 13.54
N ILE A 391 -7.54 -35.16 14.39
CA ILE A 391 -8.51 -34.34 15.14
C ILE A 391 -7.81 -33.43 16.15
N GLY A 392 -6.76 -33.90 16.86
CA GLY A 392 -5.99 -33.04 17.76
C GLY A 392 -5.27 -31.90 17.03
N ALA A 393 -4.77 -32.14 15.81
CA ALA A 393 -4.23 -31.07 14.96
C ALA A 393 -5.33 -30.08 14.53
N LEU A 394 -6.51 -30.58 14.17
CA LEU A 394 -7.67 -29.77 13.77
C LEU A 394 -8.20 -28.91 14.94
N GLU A 395 -8.24 -29.43 16.16
CA GLU A 395 -8.51 -28.67 17.38
C GLU A 395 -7.56 -27.48 17.53
N THR A 396 -6.25 -27.69 17.36
CA THR A 396 -5.27 -26.59 17.42
C THR A 396 -5.38 -25.60 16.26
N THR A 397 -5.86 -26.04 15.09
CA THR A 397 -6.06 -25.17 13.91
C THR A 397 -7.33 -24.32 14.02
N VAL A 398 -8.34 -24.79 14.78
CA VAL A 398 -9.65 -24.15 14.97
C VAL A 398 -9.77 -23.41 16.32
N ALA A 399 -8.75 -23.48 17.18
CA ALA A 399 -8.71 -22.81 18.48
C ALA A 399 -8.73 -21.28 18.38
N CYS A 400 -9.35 -20.61 19.37
CA CYS A 400 -9.46 -19.14 19.44
C CYS A 400 -8.16 -18.37 19.13
N TYR A 401 -7.02 -18.81 19.69
CA TYR A 401 -5.75 -18.07 19.60
C TYR A 401 -5.19 -17.96 18.18
N THR A 402 -5.62 -18.83 17.25
CA THR A 402 -5.14 -18.80 15.85
C THR A 402 -5.79 -17.70 15.01
N TYR A 403 -7.06 -17.36 15.25
CA TYR A 403 -7.80 -16.37 14.46
C TYR A 403 -8.08 -15.05 15.18
N HIS A 404 -8.07 -15.03 16.52
CA HIS A 404 -8.53 -13.87 17.29
C HIS A 404 -7.77 -12.58 16.95
N ASN A 405 -6.44 -12.67 16.86
CA ASN A 405 -5.60 -11.52 16.54
C ASN A 405 -5.86 -11.01 15.11
N ASP A 406 -5.98 -11.92 14.14
CA ASP A 406 -6.16 -11.55 12.74
C ASP A 406 -7.57 -10.99 12.50
N MET A 407 -8.59 -11.50 13.18
CA MET A 407 -9.94 -10.92 13.18
C MET A 407 -9.94 -9.48 13.72
N LEU A 408 -9.24 -9.23 14.83
CA LEU A 408 -9.12 -7.89 15.39
C LEU A 408 -8.31 -6.95 14.48
N ILE A 409 -7.22 -7.41 13.87
CA ILE A 409 -6.43 -6.59 12.93
C ILE A 409 -7.23 -6.29 11.67
N MET A 410 -7.99 -7.26 11.13
CA MET A 410 -8.87 -7.08 9.98
C MET A 410 -9.93 -5.99 10.26
N GLU A 411 -10.77 -6.17 11.28
CA GLU A 411 -11.83 -5.20 11.62
C GLU A 411 -11.26 -3.81 11.94
N ARG A 412 -10.19 -3.75 12.76
CA ARG A 412 -9.62 -2.48 13.21
C ARG A 412 -8.89 -1.73 12.11
N SER A 413 -8.06 -2.42 11.32
CA SER A 413 -7.28 -1.76 10.27
C SER A 413 -8.20 -1.21 9.19
N PHE A 414 -9.21 -2.00 8.77
CA PHE A 414 -10.21 -1.56 7.79
C PHE A 414 -11.00 -0.35 8.31
N CYS A 415 -11.63 -0.47 9.48
CA CYS A 415 -12.59 0.55 9.93
C CYS A 415 -11.99 1.67 10.79
N VAL A 416 -11.12 1.38 11.77
CA VAL A 416 -10.60 2.42 12.66
C VAL A 416 -9.52 3.23 11.95
N ASP A 417 -8.49 2.56 11.46
CA ASP A 417 -7.31 3.22 10.90
C ASP A 417 -7.57 3.69 9.46
N GLY A 418 -8.35 2.93 8.68
CA GLY A 418 -8.82 3.33 7.36
C GLY A 418 -9.68 4.60 7.37
N ILE A 419 -10.67 4.72 8.27
CA ILE A 419 -11.51 5.93 8.36
C ILE A 419 -10.67 7.16 8.75
N ILE A 420 -9.66 6.99 9.61
CA ILE A 420 -8.74 8.07 9.97
C ILE A 420 -7.97 8.55 8.73
N GLY A 421 -7.35 7.63 7.96
CA GLY A 421 -6.65 7.97 6.72
C GLY A 421 -7.57 8.62 5.68
N SER A 422 -8.77 8.07 5.47
CA SER A 422 -9.76 8.56 4.49
C SER A 422 -10.24 9.97 4.85
N SER A 423 -10.47 10.23 6.14
CA SER A 423 -10.84 11.55 6.64
C SER A 423 -9.71 12.57 6.48
N ILE A 424 -8.46 12.19 6.78
CA ILE A 424 -7.28 13.06 6.58
C ILE A 424 -7.17 13.46 5.10
N LEU A 425 -7.24 12.50 4.19
CA LEU A 425 -7.22 12.73 2.75
C LEU A 425 -8.35 13.70 2.32
N PHE A 426 -9.59 13.43 2.73
CA PHE A 426 -10.75 14.25 2.38
C PHE A 426 -10.65 15.70 2.89
N TYR A 427 -10.38 15.91 4.19
CA TYR A 427 -10.32 17.28 4.75
C TYR A 427 -9.13 18.07 4.20
N CYS A 428 -7.97 17.44 4.00
CA CYS A 428 -6.81 18.12 3.43
C CYS A 428 -6.99 18.42 1.94
N LEU A 429 -7.75 17.61 1.19
CA LEU A 429 -8.09 17.90 -0.20
C LEU A 429 -9.05 19.09 -0.32
N ILE A 430 -10.06 19.21 0.57
CA ILE A 430 -10.90 20.42 0.63
C ILE A 430 -10.05 21.66 0.93
N LEU A 431 -9.18 21.60 1.93
CA LEU A 431 -8.31 22.73 2.29
C LEU A 431 -7.39 23.10 1.12
N LEU A 432 -6.80 22.10 0.45
CA LEU A 432 -5.99 22.30 -0.74
C LEU A 432 -6.77 23.05 -1.84
N GLU A 433 -7.98 22.60 -2.18
CA GLU A 433 -8.81 23.24 -3.21
C GLU A 433 -9.22 24.67 -2.84
N MET A 434 -9.51 24.94 -1.56
CA MET A 434 -9.80 26.29 -1.08
C MET A 434 -8.59 27.23 -1.17
N PHE A 435 -7.38 26.74 -0.86
CA PHE A 435 -6.16 27.53 -1.04
C PHE A 435 -5.76 27.67 -2.52
N LEU A 436 -5.97 26.63 -3.34
CA LEU A 436 -5.74 26.66 -4.78
C LEU A 436 -6.69 27.64 -5.47
N PHE A 437 -7.97 27.66 -5.10
CA PHE A 437 -8.95 28.65 -5.53
C PHE A 437 -8.47 30.09 -5.24
N ALA A 438 -8.05 30.36 -3.99
CA ALA A 438 -7.53 31.66 -3.59
C ALA A 438 -6.26 32.05 -4.38
N LEU A 439 -5.33 31.10 -4.56
CA LEU A 439 -4.11 31.27 -5.33
C LEU A 439 -4.43 31.64 -6.79
N LEU A 440 -5.30 30.88 -7.45
CA LEU A 440 -5.70 31.11 -8.85
C LEU A 440 -6.48 32.41 -9.05
N LEU A 441 -7.35 32.81 -8.11
CA LEU A 441 -8.00 34.12 -8.14
C LEU A 441 -6.98 35.27 -8.03
N ILE A 442 -6.02 35.17 -7.12
CA ILE A 442 -4.99 36.21 -6.95
C ILE A 442 -4.10 36.28 -8.19
N VAL A 443 -3.64 35.15 -8.74
CA VAL A 443 -2.86 35.11 -9.99
C VAL A 443 -3.66 35.69 -11.16
N SER A 444 -4.93 35.30 -11.32
CA SER A 444 -5.81 35.80 -12.38
C SER A 444 -6.02 37.31 -12.30
N LYS A 445 -6.07 37.90 -11.10
CA LYS A 445 -6.10 39.35 -10.90
C LYS A 445 -4.76 40.06 -11.10
N SER A 446 -3.65 39.37 -10.90
CA SER A 446 -2.35 40.02 -10.70
C SER A 446 -1.24 39.67 -11.69
N TRP A 447 -1.46 38.73 -12.62
CA TRP A 447 -0.44 38.29 -13.59
C TRP A 447 0.19 39.44 -14.40
N HIS A 448 -0.58 40.50 -14.68
CA HIS A 448 -0.11 41.70 -15.38
C HIS A 448 0.91 42.54 -14.58
N LEU A 449 0.95 42.41 -13.24
CA LEU A 449 1.91 43.10 -12.38
C LEU A 449 3.33 42.51 -12.51
N PHE A 450 3.46 41.24 -12.93
CA PHE A 450 4.74 40.58 -13.20
C PHE A 450 5.33 40.89 -14.58
N ALA A 451 4.67 41.70 -15.42
CA ALA A 451 5.35 42.28 -16.56
C ALA A 451 6.51 43.13 -16.03
N ARG A 452 7.76 42.73 -16.36
CA ARG A 452 9.00 43.42 -15.98
C ARG A 452 8.71 44.92 -16.04
N LEU A 453 8.88 45.62 -14.92
CA LEU A 453 9.16 47.05 -14.99
C LEU A 453 10.32 47.16 -16.00
N PRO A 454 10.23 48.02 -17.03
CA PRO A 454 11.40 48.32 -17.83
C PRO A 454 12.54 48.55 -16.85
N SER A 455 13.69 47.91 -17.07
CA SER A 455 14.88 48.43 -16.43
C SER A 455 14.97 49.86 -16.92
N ASP A 456 15.00 50.82 -16.01
CA ASP A 456 15.41 52.19 -16.31
C ASP A 456 16.93 52.17 -16.61
N TYR A 457 17.31 51.42 -17.65
CA TYR A 457 18.22 51.92 -18.65
C TYR A 457 17.47 53.09 -19.31
N VAL A 458 17.52 54.23 -18.61
CA VAL A 458 17.68 55.50 -19.28
C VAL A 458 18.88 55.27 -20.22
N GLU A 459 18.65 55.40 -21.53
CA GLU A 459 19.77 55.46 -22.47
C GLU A 459 20.70 56.54 -21.94
N VAL A 460 21.98 56.20 -21.77
CA VAL A 460 22.96 57.18 -21.28
C VAL A 460 22.96 58.31 -22.30
N ASP A 461 22.50 59.47 -21.88
CA ASP A 461 22.49 60.65 -22.73
C ASP A 461 23.95 61.01 -23.03
N GLU A 462 24.37 60.86 -24.29
CA GLU A 462 25.73 61.24 -24.70
C GLU A 462 25.96 62.76 -24.60
N GLU A 463 24.88 63.52 -24.41
CA GLU A 463 24.91 64.97 -24.20
C GLU A 463 25.01 65.34 -22.69
N ASP A 464 24.97 64.35 -21.77
CA ASP A 464 25.16 64.52 -20.32
C ASP A 464 26.50 65.24 -20.04
N PRO A 465 26.48 66.45 -19.45
CA PRO A 465 27.69 67.24 -19.16
C PRO A 465 28.71 66.55 -18.25
N PHE A 466 28.36 65.46 -17.58
CA PHE A 466 29.25 64.72 -16.68
C PHE A 466 30.02 63.57 -17.36
N PHE A 467 29.72 63.22 -18.61
CA PHE A 467 30.56 62.29 -19.39
C PHE A 467 31.72 63.04 -20.08
N PRO A 468 32.96 62.51 -20.02
CA PRO A 468 34.08 63.11 -20.73
C PRO A 468 33.84 62.99 -22.24
N ARG A 469 33.59 64.13 -22.89
CA ARG A 469 33.48 64.21 -24.36
C ARG A 469 34.79 63.72 -24.96
N GLY A 470 34.71 63.03 -26.11
CA GLY A 470 35.79 62.25 -26.71
C GLY A 470 37.04 63.01 -27.20
N ASN A 471 37.36 64.17 -26.62
CA ASN A 471 38.56 64.95 -26.91
C ASN A 471 39.31 65.43 -25.63
N ASP A 472 38.79 65.18 -24.42
CA ASP A 472 39.46 65.56 -23.16
C ASP A 472 40.50 64.52 -22.72
N SER A 473 41.54 64.36 -23.54
CA SER A 473 42.70 63.47 -23.29
C SER A 473 43.64 63.92 -22.16
N THR A 474 43.17 64.80 -21.26
CA THR A 474 43.95 65.43 -20.18
C THR A 474 43.30 65.34 -18.80
N ILE A 475 42.10 64.77 -18.66
CA ILE A 475 41.54 64.46 -17.33
C ILE A 475 42.19 63.17 -16.79
N PRO A 476 42.89 63.20 -15.64
CA PRO A 476 43.46 61.99 -15.06
C PRO A 476 42.34 61.08 -14.57
N VAL A 477 42.10 60.00 -15.31
CA VAL A 477 41.17 58.95 -14.91
C VAL A 477 41.65 58.32 -13.60
N ASP A 478 40.71 58.08 -12.68
CA ASP A 478 40.88 57.39 -11.38
C ASP A 478 41.39 58.23 -10.18
N ILE A 479 40.73 59.38 -9.88
CA ILE A 479 40.81 60.01 -8.53
C ILE A 479 40.08 59.17 -7.47
N TYR A 480 38.96 58.53 -7.85
CA TYR A 480 38.17 57.68 -6.96
C TYR A 480 38.08 56.28 -7.54
N GLY A 481 38.95 55.38 -7.06
CA GLY A 481 39.08 53.94 -7.37
C GLY A 481 37.85 53.09 -7.00
N SER A 482 36.66 53.57 -7.36
CA SER A 482 35.35 52.97 -7.14
C SER A 482 35.14 51.68 -7.93
N HIS A 483 35.89 51.50 -9.03
CA HIS A 483 35.93 50.26 -9.80
C HIS A 483 36.58 49.09 -9.03
N VAL A 484 37.36 49.37 -7.97
CA VAL A 484 38.03 48.35 -7.13
C VAL A 484 37.05 47.61 -6.21
N LEU A 485 35.97 48.27 -5.77
CA LEU A 485 35.02 47.75 -4.78
C LEU A 485 33.73 47.17 -5.39
N ASN A 486 33.50 47.35 -6.70
CA ASN A 486 32.33 46.79 -7.39
C ASN A 486 32.73 45.55 -8.22
N PRO A 487 32.37 44.32 -7.80
CA PRO A 487 32.72 43.12 -8.56
C PRO A 487 32.08 43.07 -9.96
N ARG A 488 31.03 43.87 -10.20
CA ARG A 488 30.32 43.90 -11.49
C ARG A 488 31.05 44.72 -12.56
N THR A 489 31.85 45.73 -12.18
CA THR A 489 32.66 46.52 -13.12
C THR A 489 33.95 45.80 -13.51
N ARG A 490 34.52 44.98 -12.60
CA ARG A 490 35.78 44.26 -12.83
C ARG A 490 35.71 43.25 -13.99
N PHE A 491 34.55 42.60 -14.18
CA PHE A 491 34.30 41.71 -15.32
C PHE A 491 34.10 42.47 -16.64
N ALA A 492 33.53 43.68 -16.60
CA ALA A 492 33.35 44.50 -17.80
C ALA A 492 34.70 45.05 -18.29
N SER A 493 35.48 45.70 -17.41
CA SER A 493 36.73 46.35 -17.81
C SER A 493 37.86 45.37 -18.18
N SER A 494 37.73 44.07 -17.87
CA SER A 494 38.68 43.05 -18.31
C SER A 494 38.48 42.60 -19.77
N LEU A 495 37.34 42.91 -20.39
CA LEU A 495 37.07 42.55 -21.79
C LEU A 495 37.60 43.61 -22.77
N ASP A 496 37.47 44.90 -22.44
CA ASP A 496 37.67 46.00 -23.42
C ASP A 496 39.11 46.53 -23.54
N ARG A 497 40.09 45.98 -22.79
CA ARG A 497 41.46 46.53 -22.80
C ARG A 497 42.33 45.98 -23.95
N THR A 498 42.01 46.39 -25.17
CA THR A 498 42.88 46.28 -26.35
C THR A 498 43.09 47.64 -27.03
N GLU A 499 43.74 48.60 -26.35
CA GLU A 499 44.30 49.78 -27.02
C GLU A 499 45.52 50.34 -26.28
N GLN A 500 46.43 50.97 -27.04
CA GLN A 500 47.77 51.33 -26.58
C GLN A 500 47.81 52.71 -25.90
N SER A 501 48.52 52.78 -24.78
CA SER A 501 48.70 54.02 -24.02
C SER A 501 49.66 54.98 -24.74
N THR A 502 49.15 56.04 -25.35
CA THR A 502 49.96 57.19 -25.78
C THR A 502 50.56 57.88 -24.56
N GLY A 503 51.88 57.75 -24.39
CA GLY A 503 52.62 58.43 -23.34
C GLY A 503 52.75 59.92 -23.64
N THR A 504 52.18 60.78 -22.79
CA THR A 504 52.51 62.21 -22.77
C THR A 504 52.62 62.70 -21.32
N THR A 505 53.47 62.01 -20.55
CA THR A 505 53.96 62.50 -19.26
C THR A 505 55.14 63.45 -19.49
N SER A 506 54.87 64.75 -19.49
CA SER A 506 55.91 65.76 -19.28
C SER A 506 55.42 66.78 -18.26
N ALA A 507 55.58 66.43 -16.99
CA ALA A 507 55.55 67.40 -15.92
C ALA A 507 56.78 68.31 -16.07
N THR A 508 56.57 69.60 -16.29
CA THR A 508 57.67 70.58 -16.26
C THR A 508 57.23 71.84 -15.55
N CYS A 509 57.64 71.96 -14.29
CA CYS A 509 57.76 73.24 -13.62
C CYS A 509 58.72 74.13 -14.42
N GLY A 510 58.37 75.39 -14.68
CA GLY A 510 59.25 76.29 -15.43
C GLY A 510 58.79 77.74 -15.39
N LEU A 511 59.46 78.55 -14.58
CA LEU A 511 59.29 80.00 -14.59
C LEU A 511 59.84 80.61 -15.89
N ALA A 512 59.20 81.70 -16.30
CA ALA A 512 59.78 82.90 -16.92
C ALA A 512 60.87 82.77 -18.02
N ASN A 513 60.47 83.16 -19.23
CA ASN A 513 61.17 84.12 -20.09
C ASN A 513 62.62 83.79 -20.53
N GLY A 514 62.79 83.21 -21.73
CA GLY A 514 64.12 82.95 -22.29
C GLY A 514 64.11 82.37 -23.71
N SER A 515 64.27 83.25 -24.69
CA SER A 515 64.40 83.02 -26.14
C SER A 515 65.44 81.98 -26.60
N ILE A 516 65.20 81.38 -27.78
CA ILE A 516 66.17 80.83 -28.77
C ILE A 516 66.69 79.36 -28.67
N ASN A 517 66.25 78.60 -29.69
CA ASN A 517 66.90 77.54 -30.50
C ASN A 517 67.54 76.27 -29.90
N ASN A 518 67.14 75.15 -30.53
CA ASN A 518 67.87 73.91 -30.78
C ASN A 518 68.46 73.12 -29.59
N HIS A 519 67.82 72.00 -29.23
CA HIS A 519 68.53 70.72 -29.13
C HIS A 519 67.58 69.54 -29.42
N ALA A 520 68.16 68.40 -29.82
CA ALA A 520 67.51 67.37 -30.64
C ALA A 520 66.60 66.38 -29.89
N SER A 521 65.58 65.92 -30.61
CA SER A 521 64.62 64.89 -30.20
C SER A 521 65.25 63.50 -30.09
N ALA A 522 65.04 62.81 -28.96
CA ALA A 522 65.30 61.38 -28.84
C ALA A 522 64.23 60.59 -29.63
N SER A 523 64.57 60.19 -30.86
CA SER A 523 63.59 59.69 -31.82
C SER A 523 63.47 58.16 -31.83
N THR A 524 62.21 57.70 -31.80
CA THR A 524 61.67 56.55 -32.57
C THR A 524 62.44 55.22 -32.64
N ALA A 525 61.76 54.13 -32.26
CA ALA A 525 61.91 52.83 -32.90
C ALA A 525 60.58 52.45 -33.58
N LEU A 526 60.53 52.60 -34.92
CA LEU A 526 59.49 52.04 -35.77
C LEU A 526 59.50 50.51 -35.68
N LEU A 527 58.32 49.89 -35.69
CA LEU A 527 58.16 48.53 -36.20
C LEU A 527 56.93 48.47 -37.09
N ASN A 528 57.20 48.64 -38.38
CA ASN A 528 56.25 48.45 -39.45
C ASN A 528 55.98 46.93 -39.66
N SER A 529 54.92 46.59 -40.35
CA SER A 529 54.51 45.22 -40.67
C SER A 529 55.65 44.31 -41.18
N ASN A 530 55.79 43.10 -40.60
CA ASN A 530 55.55 41.83 -41.33
C ASN A 530 55.84 40.56 -40.50
N VAL A 531 54.84 39.65 -40.48
CA VAL A 531 54.96 38.18 -40.35
C VAL A 531 55.30 37.57 -38.97
N GLU A 532 54.61 36.45 -38.68
CA GLU A 532 54.87 35.37 -37.69
C GLU A 532 54.68 35.60 -36.16
N SER A 533 53.51 35.12 -35.70
CA SER A 533 53.29 34.21 -34.56
C SER A 533 53.89 34.45 -33.16
N SER A 534 52.99 34.49 -32.17
CA SER A 534 53.13 33.96 -30.77
C SER A 534 54.19 34.59 -29.84
N THR A 535 53.96 34.91 -28.56
CA THR A 535 52.83 34.72 -27.61
C THR A 535 52.77 35.91 -26.61
N PRO A 536 51.62 36.24 -25.99
CA PRO A 536 51.50 37.37 -25.06
C PRO A 536 52.05 37.10 -23.64
N PRO A 537 52.65 38.10 -22.94
CA PRO A 537 53.39 37.89 -21.70
C PRO A 537 52.54 37.95 -20.42
N TRP A 538 51.73 36.91 -20.15
CA TRP A 538 51.04 36.71 -18.86
C TRP A 538 51.86 35.88 -17.84
N HIS A 539 53.16 36.13 -17.71
CA HIS A 539 54.05 35.41 -16.77
C HIS A 539 54.97 36.35 -15.97
N ARG A 540 54.41 37.05 -14.97
CA ARG A 540 55.12 37.56 -13.77
C ARG A 540 54.11 37.87 -12.67
N GLY A 541 54.26 37.29 -11.47
CA GLY A 541 53.52 37.75 -10.28
C GLY A 541 52.93 36.70 -9.33
N LEU A 542 53.09 35.40 -9.56
CA LEU A 542 52.81 34.37 -8.54
C LEU A 542 53.93 34.35 -7.49
N ALA A 543 53.82 35.15 -6.42
CA ALA A 543 54.65 35.02 -5.20
C ALA A 543 54.14 35.83 -3.99
N SER A 544 53.26 35.25 -3.17
CA SER A 544 53.35 35.30 -1.69
C SER A 544 52.28 34.38 -1.08
N GLN A 545 52.63 33.77 0.05
CA GLN A 545 52.04 32.51 0.54
C GLN A 545 51.68 32.66 2.06
N PRO A 546 51.31 31.60 2.82
CA PRO A 546 49.97 31.54 3.43
C PRO A 546 49.97 31.55 4.96
N SER A 547 48.79 31.57 5.60
CA SER A 547 48.63 31.20 7.03
C SER A 547 47.18 30.81 7.39
N ALA A 548 46.99 29.55 7.87
CA ALA A 548 45.85 29.03 8.68
C ALA A 548 44.41 29.15 8.10
N SER A 549 43.39 28.32 8.42
CA SER A 549 43.24 26.99 9.05
C SER A 549 41.75 26.56 8.90
N SER A 550 41.32 25.29 8.87
CA SER A 550 42.00 23.99 8.89
C SER A 550 41.06 22.85 8.46
N ALA A 551 41.59 21.91 7.68
CA ALA A 551 41.35 20.46 7.68
C ALA A 551 40.03 19.84 8.23
N ALA A 552 39.34 19.07 7.37
CA ALA A 552 38.74 17.78 7.72
C ALA A 552 38.37 16.97 6.44
N ASN A 553 39.18 15.98 6.08
CA ASN A 553 38.83 14.93 5.13
C ASN A 553 38.25 13.73 5.89
N ALA A 554 37.19 13.08 5.39
CA ALA A 554 36.71 11.77 5.84
C ALA A 554 35.93 11.06 4.70
N PRO A 555 35.83 9.71 4.70
CA PRO A 555 36.14 8.94 3.47
C PRO A 555 34.95 8.10 2.92
N PRO A 556 35.11 7.33 1.82
CA PRO A 556 33.98 6.74 1.09
C PRO A 556 33.54 5.36 1.62
N ALA A 557 32.27 5.02 1.39
CA ALA A 557 31.74 3.68 1.65
C ALA A 557 31.85 2.78 0.39
N VAL A 558 32.64 1.73 0.50
CA VAL A 558 32.78 0.65 -0.48
C VAL A 558 31.69 -0.40 -0.21
N GLY A 559 31.09 -0.98 -1.25
CA GLY A 559 30.09 -2.04 -1.09
C GLY A 559 30.71 -3.43 -0.91
N THR A 560 29.92 -4.40 -0.43
CA THR A 560 30.13 -5.83 -0.71
C THR A 560 28.86 -6.66 -0.53
N SER A 561 28.79 -7.70 -1.36
CA SER A 561 27.73 -8.69 -1.55
C SER A 561 27.53 -9.68 -0.38
N SER A 562 26.27 -10.07 -0.18
CA SER A 562 25.77 -11.21 0.64
C SER A 562 24.30 -11.46 0.23
N MET A 563 23.74 -12.68 0.09
CA MET A 563 24.27 -14.06 0.17
C MET A 563 23.46 -14.99 -0.78
N MET A 564 23.74 -16.30 -0.79
CA MET A 564 23.09 -17.29 -1.68
C MET A 564 21.67 -17.72 -1.24
N ARG A 565 20.79 -17.98 -2.21
CA ARG A 565 19.50 -18.68 -2.06
C ARG A 565 19.68 -20.17 -2.38
N THR A 566 19.52 -21.04 -1.39
CA THR A 566 19.58 -22.50 -1.57
C THR A 566 18.29 -23.02 -2.18
N VAL A 567 18.38 -23.79 -3.27
CA VAL A 567 17.23 -24.38 -3.97
C VAL A 567 16.97 -25.78 -3.42
N TYR A 568 15.80 -26.00 -2.82
CA TYR A 568 15.28 -27.34 -2.60
C TYR A 568 14.38 -27.75 -3.78
N GLN A 569 14.65 -28.94 -4.30
CA GLN A 569 14.03 -29.49 -5.50
C GLN A 569 12.89 -30.42 -5.07
N ALA A 570 11.65 -29.94 -5.17
CA ALA A 570 10.43 -30.70 -4.87
C ALA A 570 9.69 -31.08 -6.16
N ASN A 571 9.01 -32.23 -6.13
CA ASN A 571 8.44 -32.86 -7.32
C ASN A 571 7.29 -32.08 -7.96
N THR A 572 7.05 -32.41 -9.23
CA THR A 572 6.06 -31.81 -10.13
C THR A 572 4.62 -32.10 -9.71
N ASP A 573 3.96 -31.11 -9.11
CA ASP A 573 2.50 -30.98 -9.11
C ASP A 573 2.08 -29.76 -9.96
N GLU A 574 1.08 -29.92 -10.83
CA GLU A 574 0.69 -28.91 -11.84
C GLU A 574 0.18 -27.59 -11.25
N THR A 575 -0.23 -27.59 -9.98
CA THR A 575 -0.67 -26.39 -9.24
C THR A 575 0.42 -25.33 -9.14
N ALA A 576 1.70 -25.74 -9.03
CA ALA A 576 2.83 -24.82 -9.00
C ALA A 576 3.09 -24.13 -10.35
N TYR A 577 2.71 -24.76 -11.48
CA TYR A 577 2.85 -24.17 -12.82
C TYR A 577 1.86 -23.02 -13.05
N GLN A 578 0.63 -23.13 -12.55
CA GLN A 578 -0.34 -22.04 -12.64
C GLN A 578 0.11 -20.83 -11.80
N LEU A 579 0.60 -21.05 -10.58
CA LEU A 579 1.04 -19.96 -9.71
C LEU A 579 2.25 -19.20 -10.27
N ARG A 580 3.16 -19.89 -10.96
CA ARG A 580 4.34 -19.28 -11.58
C ARG A 580 3.99 -18.38 -12.77
N ASN A 581 3.05 -18.79 -13.63
CA ASN A 581 2.60 -17.99 -14.76
C ASN A 581 1.95 -16.66 -14.35
N TYR A 582 1.30 -16.60 -13.18
CA TYR A 582 0.75 -15.33 -12.66
C TYR A 582 1.82 -14.36 -12.14
N HIS A 583 3.01 -14.84 -11.75
CA HIS A 583 4.11 -13.98 -11.32
C HIS A 583 5.03 -13.55 -12.47
N GLU A 584 5.24 -14.38 -13.49
CA GLU A 584 6.11 -14.02 -14.63
C GLU A 584 5.44 -13.00 -15.60
N GLN A 585 4.15 -12.68 -15.45
CA GLN A 585 3.43 -11.73 -16.31
C GLN A 585 3.60 -10.24 -15.93
N PHE A 586 4.47 -9.91 -14.96
CA PHE A 586 4.72 -8.53 -14.52
C PHE A 586 6.19 -8.06 -14.60
N ASP A 587 7.09 -8.85 -15.22
CA ASP A 587 8.47 -8.42 -15.53
C ASP A 587 8.67 -8.19 -17.04
N VAL A 588 8.07 -7.10 -17.56
CA VAL A 588 8.41 -6.41 -18.83
C VAL A 588 8.25 -4.91 -18.64
#